data_AF-A0A6L8I145-F1
#
_entry.id   AF-A0A6L8I145-F1
#
_cell.length_a   1.000
_cell.length_b   1.000
_cell.length_c   1.000
_cell.angle_alpha   90.00
_cell.angle_beta   90.00
_cell.angle_gamma   90.00
#
_symmetry.space_group_name_H-M   'P 1'
#
loop_
_entity.id
_entity.type
_entity.pdbx_description
1 polymer ?
#
loop_
_entity_poly.entity_id
_entity_poly.type
_entity_poly.pdbx_seq_one_letter_code
_entity_poly.pdbx_strand_id
1 'polypeptide(L)' 'MFNNIGLPGLLLIAIVVLILFGRGKITSLMGEVGRGITAFKKGVDEGKEEVEDAIEDKAASVARDVTPEEDKSKATEKS' A
#
# COMPACT_ATOMS: atom_id res chain seq x y z
N MET A 1 -28.91 32.12 5.75
CA MET A 1 -29.39 31.78 4.39
C MET A 1 -28.39 31.01 3.51
N PHE A 2 -27.14 30.79 3.93
CA PHE A 2 -26.12 30.07 3.13
C PHE A 2 -25.98 28.57 3.44
N ASN A 3 -26.77 28.04 4.39
CA ASN A 3 -26.70 26.62 4.80
C ASN A 3 -27.18 25.62 3.73
N ASN A 4 -27.74 26.11 2.63
CA ASN A 4 -28.18 25.29 1.49
C ASN A 4 -27.13 25.22 0.35
N ILE A 5 -25.95 25.83 0.48
CA ILE A 5 -24.94 25.87 -0.59
C ILE A 5 -23.96 24.69 -0.54
N GLY A 6 -23.78 24.04 0.61
CA GLY A 6 -22.82 22.94 0.75
C GLY A 6 -23.19 21.72 -0.11
N LEU A 7 -24.02 20.84 0.42
CA LEU A 7 -24.45 19.63 -0.28
C LEU A 7 -25.37 19.93 -1.50
N PRO A 8 -26.40 20.78 -1.38
CA PRO A 8 -27.32 21.05 -2.50
C PRO A 8 -26.68 21.85 -3.62
N GLY A 9 -25.76 22.77 -3.32
CA GLY A 9 -25.02 23.54 -4.32
C GLY A 9 -24.06 22.67 -5.14
N LEU A 10 -23.36 21.73 -4.49
CA LEU A 10 -22.50 20.76 -5.18
C LEU A 10 -23.30 19.88 -6.15
N LEU A 11 -24.51 19.45 -5.75
CA LEU A 11 -25.39 18.64 -6.59
C LEU A 11 -25.83 19.40 -7.85
N LEU A 12 -26.14 20.69 -7.73
CA LEU A 12 -26.49 21.54 -8.86
C LEU A 12 -25.32 21.69 -9.84
N ILE A 13 -24.11 21.91 -9.32
CA ILE A 13 -22.88 21.97 -10.14
C ILE A 13 -22.65 20.64 -10.86
N ALA A 14 -22.80 19.51 -10.16
CA ALA A 14 -22.63 18.18 -10.75
C ALA A 14 -23.60 17.93 -11.91
N ILE A 15 -24.87 18.37 -11.78
CA ILE A 15 -25.86 18.29 -12.86
C ILE A 15 -25.47 19.14 -14.07
N VAL A 16 -25.03 20.38 -13.86
CA VAL A 16 -24.59 21.26 -14.95
C VAL A 16 -23.40 20.64 -15.70
N VAL A 17 -22.41 20.12 -14.98
CA VAL A 17 -21.26 19.43 -15.57
C VAL A 17 -21.69 18.18 -16.33
N LEU A 18 -22.63 17.39 -15.79
CA LEU A 18 -23.17 16.21 -16.47
C LEU A 18 -23.89 16.56 -17.78
N ILE A 19 -24.59 17.70 -17.84
CA ILE A 19 -25.26 18.17 -19.07
C ILE A 19 -24.23 18.62 -20.11
N LEU A 20 -23.19 19.38 -19.70
CA LEU A 20 -22.16 19.88 -20.60
C LEU A 20 -21.27 18.78 -21.18
N PHE A 21 -20.85 17.83 -20.34
CA PHE A 21 -19.96 16.74 -20.75
C PHE A 21 -20.71 15.49 -21.21
N GLY A 22 -21.98 15.34 -20.82
CA GLY A 22 -22.79 14.17 -21.10
C GLY A 22 -22.39 12.94 -20.27
N ARG A 23 -23.36 12.06 -20.02
CA ARG A 23 -23.15 10.81 -19.25
C ARG A 23 -22.09 9.86 -19.85
N GLY A 24 -21.88 9.89 -21.16
CA GLY A 24 -20.99 8.95 -21.87
C GLY A 24 -19.50 9.29 -21.77
N LYS A 25 -19.14 10.59 -21.70
CA LYS A 25 -17.73 11.01 -21.62
C LYS A 25 -17.18 10.79 -20.20
N ILE A 26 -18.01 11.05 -19.19
CA ILE A 26 -17.65 10.91 -17.77
C ILE A 26 -17.41 9.43 -17.41
N THR A 27 -18.23 8.49 -17.89
CA THR A 27 -18.04 7.06 -17.59
C THR A 27 -16.75 6.49 -18.20
N SER A 28 -16.40 6.88 -19.42
CA SER A 28 -15.13 6.46 -20.04
C SER A 28 -13.92 6.97 -19.26
N LEU A 29 -13.93 8.26 -18.88
CA LEU A 29 -12.86 8.88 -18.11
C LEU A 29 -12.74 8.30 -16.70
N MET A 30 -13.87 8.07 -16.01
CA MET A 30 -13.87 7.44 -14.69
C MET A 30 -13.34 5.99 -14.74
N GLY A 31 -13.58 5.25 -15.82
CA GLY A 31 -13.02 3.91 -16.00
C GLY A 31 -11.50 3.92 -16.19
N GLU A 32 -10.96 4.87 -16.96
CA GLU A 32 -9.51 5.03 -17.15
C GLU A 32 -8.81 5.52 -15.87
N VAL A 33 -9.36 6.54 -15.22
CA VAL A 33 -8.84 7.06 -13.94
C VAL A 33 -8.96 6.01 -12.83
N GLY A 34 -10.08 5.29 -12.76
CA GLY A 34 -10.29 4.24 -11.77
C GLY A 34 -9.27 3.11 -11.88
N ARG A 35 -8.94 2.68 -13.11
CA ARG A 35 -7.88 1.70 -13.34
C ARG A 35 -6.50 2.21 -12.90
N GLY A 36 -6.19 3.47 -13.16
CA GLY A 36 -4.94 4.10 -12.72
C GLY A 36 -4.83 4.17 -11.19
N ILE A 37 -5.90 4.56 -10.50
CA ILE A 37 -5.95 4.60 -9.03
C ILE A 37 -5.82 3.19 -8.44
N THR A 38 -6.52 2.19 -9.00
CA THR A 38 -6.42 0.80 -8.54
C THR A 38 -5.01 0.23 -8.73
N ALA A 39 -4.38 0.48 -9.88
CA ALA A 39 -3.00 0.05 -10.13
C ALA A 39 -2.00 0.74 -9.18
N PHE A 40 -2.20 2.04 -8.93
CA PHE A 40 -1.39 2.78 -7.96
C PHE A 40 -1.56 2.23 -6.54
N LYS A 41 -2.81 1.99 -6.13
CA LYS A 41 -3.12 1.41 -4.81
C LYS A 41 -2.49 0.04 -4.65
N LYS A 42 -2.63 -0.83 -5.64
CA LYS A 42 -2.02 -2.15 -5.67
C LYS A 42 -0.48 -2.08 -5.60
N GLY A 43 0.15 -1.24 -6.40
CA GLY A 43 1.61 -1.08 -6.36
C GLY A 43 2.14 -0.50 -5.04
N VAL A 44 1.36 0.36 -4.36
CA VAL A 44 1.72 0.87 -3.02
C VAL A 44 1.57 -0.22 -1.95
N ASP A 45 0.54 -1.07 -2.05
CA ASP A 45 0.31 -2.16 -1.11
C ASP A 45 1.35 -3.28 -1.31
N GLU A 46 1.66 -3.66 -2.56
CA GLU A 46 2.74 -4.61 -2.90
C GLU A 46 4.11 -4.10 -2.44
N GLY A 47 4.42 -2.82 -2.64
CA GLY A 47 5.68 -2.25 -2.17
C GLY A 47 5.79 -2.15 -0.64
N LYS A 48 4.69 -2.24 0.09
CA LYS A 48 4.72 -2.38 1.56
C LYS A 48 4.94 -3.82 1.98
N GLU A 49 4.24 -4.75 1.33
CA GLU A 49 4.36 -6.19 1.58
C GLU A 49 5.78 -6.68 1.25
N GLU A 50 6.37 -6.26 0.13
CA GLU A 50 7.76 -6.58 -0.22
C GLU A 50 8.78 -6.05 0.80
N VAL A 51 8.49 -4.92 1.45
CA VAL A 51 9.35 -4.36 2.50
C VAL A 51 9.18 -5.14 3.79
N GLU A 52 7.97 -5.54 4.16
CA GLU A 52 7.70 -6.38 5.34
C GLU A 52 8.31 -7.78 5.17
N ASP A 53 8.11 -8.43 4.02
CA ASP A 53 8.71 -9.73 3.69
C ASP A 53 10.24 -9.67 3.65
N ALA A 54 10.83 -8.61 3.08
CA ALA A 54 12.29 -8.43 3.07
C ALA A 54 12.89 -8.17 4.46
N ILE A 55 12.11 -7.61 5.39
CA ILE A 55 12.51 -7.44 6.79
C ILE A 55 12.39 -8.77 7.53
N GLU A 56 11.36 -9.57 7.25
CA GLU A 56 11.14 -10.87 7.87
C GLU A 56 12.18 -11.91 7.41
N ASP A 57 12.52 -11.95 6.11
CA ASP A 57 13.60 -12.79 5.56
C ASP A 57 14.98 -12.37 6.09
N LYS A 58 15.24 -11.07 6.22
CA LYS A 58 16.49 -10.59 6.86
C LYS A 58 16.53 -10.94 8.35
N ALA A 59 15.43 -10.82 9.07
CA ALA A 59 15.37 -11.20 10.49
C ALA A 59 15.58 -12.71 10.68
N ALA A 60 15.02 -13.55 9.79
CA ALA A 60 15.22 -15.00 9.80
C ALA A 60 16.66 -15.41 9.45
N SER A 61 17.34 -14.67 8.58
CA SER A 61 18.76 -14.91 8.24
C SER A 61 19.74 -14.46 9.34
N VAL A 62 19.49 -13.32 9.99
CA VAL A 62 20.32 -12.80 11.09
C VAL A 62 20.17 -13.65 12.36
N ALA A 63 18.99 -14.20 12.63
CA ALA A 63 18.76 -15.10 13.77
C ALA A 63 19.49 -16.46 13.63
N ARG A 64 19.89 -16.85 12.41
CA ARG A 64 20.62 -18.10 12.15
C ARG A 64 22.15 -17.96 12.26
N ASP A 65 22.68 -16.75 12.15
CA ASP A 65 24.13 -16.46 12.17
C ASP A 65 24.71 -16.30 13.59
N VAL A 66 23.88 -16.39 14.64
CA VAL A 66 24.29 -16.23 16.05
C VAL A 66 24.43 -17.54 16.83
N THR A 67 24.70 -18.67 16.16
CA THR A 67 25.17 -19.88 16.85
C THR A 67 26.68 -19.98 16.67
N PRO A 68 27.50 -19.64 17.68
CA PRO A 68 28.93 -19.91 17.63
C PRO A 68 29.17 -21.42 17.56
N GLU A 69 29.68 -21.91 16.42
CA GLU A 69 30.62 -23.03 16.45
C GLU A 69 31.89 -22.51 17.13
N GLU A 70 32.20 -23.05 18.30
CA GLU A 70 33.51 -23.24 18.92
C GLU A 70 33.39 -23.09 20.45
N ASP A 71 33.12 -24.20 21.14
CA ASP A 71 33.82 -24.45 22.39
C ASP A 71 34.72 -25.67 22.17
N LYS A 72 35.96 -25.38 21.79
CA LYS A 72 37.07 -26.30 21.72
C LYS A 72 37.28 -26.94 23.09
N SER A 73 37.42 -28.26 23.10
CA SER A 73 38.60 -28.94 23.66
C SER A 73 39.29 -28.23 24.84
N LYS A 74 39.02 -28.69 26.07
CA LYS A 74 40.02 -29.02 27.11
C LYS A 74 39.34 -29.27 28.46
N ALA A 75 39.20 -30.53 28.85
CA ALA A 75 39.21 -30.98 30.25
C ALA A 75 39.42 -32.50 30.33
N THR A 76 40.40 -33.02 29.60
CA THR A 76 41.20 -34.13 30.13
C THR A 76 42.17 -33.52 31.13
N GLU A 77 42.32 -34.18 32.29
CA GLU A 77 43.37 -33.95 33.31
C GLU A 77 43.08 -32.84 34.35
N LYS A 78 42.48 -33.21 35.49
CA LYS A 78 43.21 -33.31 36.77
C LYS A 78 42.35 -33.81 37.93
N SER A 79 42.88 -34.84 38.58
CA SER A 79 42.80 -35.18 40.02
C SER A 79 41.51 -35.80 40.57
#